data_AF-A0A537HAY1-F1
#
_entry.id   AF-A0A537HAY1-F1
#
_cell.length_a   1.000
_cell.length_b   1.000
_cell.length_c   1.000
_cell.angle_alpha   90.00
_cell.angle_beta   90.00
_cell.angle_gamma   90.00
#
_symmetry.space_group_name_H-M   'P 1'
#
loop_
_entity.id
_entity.type
_entity.pdbx_description
1 polymer ?
#
loop_
_entity_poly.entity_id
_entity_poly.type
_entity_poly.pdbx_seq_one_letter_code
_entity_poly.pdbx_strand_id
1 'polypeptide(L)' 'YHTWMFEASDPPVFKWYLKTFGKDVNLFVDHSQIVEFNAWRLGLWGDSDIWKGKRLSYPANKG' A
#
# COMPACT_ATOMS: atom_id res chain seq x y z
N TYR A 1 -7.02 13.73 19.14
CA TYR A 1 -6.60 14.20 17.80
C TYR A 1 -5.24 13.61 17.49
N HIS A 2 -5.11 12.80 16.44
CA HIS A 2 -3.81 12.30 15.96
C HIS A 2 -3.28 13.30 14.93
N THR A 3 -2.64 14.36 15.42
CA THR A 3 -2.26 15.54 14.64
C THR A 3 -0.88 15.41 13.99
N TRP A 4 -0.26 14.24 14.07
CA TRP A 4 1.10 14.01 13.61
C TRP A 4 1.08 13.61 12.15
N MET A 5 1.82 14.34 11.32
CA MET A 5 2.03 14.06 9.90
C MET A 5 3.54 13.91 9.67
N PHE A 6 3.95 12.82 9.05
CA PHE A 6 5.36 12.51 8.81
C PHE A 6 5.72 12.75 7.36
N GLU A 7 6.88 13.34 7.11
CA GLU A 7 7.39 13.52 5.75
C GLU A 7 7.82 12.17 5.17
N ALA A 8 7.34 11.88 3.95
CA ALA A 8 7.65 10.66 3.23
C ALA A 8 7.84 10.96 1.74
N SER A 9 8.94 11.67 1.44
CA SER A 9 9.23 12.21 0.11
C SER A 9 9.60 11.14 -0.94
N ASP A 10 9.98 9.95 -0.51
CA ASP A 10 10.36 8.84 -1.38
C ASP A 10 9.49 7.58 -1.21
N PRO A 11 9.31 6.77 -2.28
CA PRO A 11 8.52 5.54 -2.22
C PRO A 11 8.91 4.54 -1.12
N PRO A 12 10.19 4.27 -0.85
CA PRO A 12 10.57 3.37 0.23
C PRO A 12 10.14 3.87 1.61
N VAL A 13 10.07 5.19 1.81
CA VAL A 13 9.76 5.82 3.10
C VAL A 13 8.29 5.65 3.45
N PHE A 14 7.37 6.02 2.54
CA PHE A 14 5.93 5.84 2.82
C PHE A 14 5.55 4.36 2.95
N LYS A 15 6.21 3.46 2.21
CA LYS A 15 6.00 2.01 2.31
C LYS A 15 6.38 1.48 3.69
N TRP A 16 7.50 1.94 4.25
CA TRP A 16 7.89 1.56 5.60
C TRP A 16 6.90 2.06 6.66
N TYR A 17 6.41 3.30 6.53
CA TYR A 17 5.39 3.83 7.43
C TYR A 17 4.07 3.04 7.35
N LEU A 18 3.59 2.73 6.14
CA LEU A 18 2.39 1.92 5.93
C LEU A 18 2.54 0.50 6.52
N LYS A 19 3.75 -0.10 6.44
CA LYS A 19 4.03 -1.42 7.03
C LYS A 19 4.14 -1.36 8.57
N THR A 20 4.72 -0.28 9.12
CA THR A 20 5.02 -0.16 10.55
C THR A 20 3.80 0.30 11.37
N PHE A 21 3.07 1.30 10.87
CA PHE A 21 1.95 1.93 11.58
C PHE A 21 0.58 1.58 10.99
N GLY A 22 0.55 0.97 9.81
CA GLY A 22 -0.68 0.63 9.09
C GLY A 22 -1.18 1.78 8.21
N LYS A 23 -2.34 1.54 7.58
CA LYS A 23 -2.96 2.44 6.58
C LYS A 23 -3.50 3.77 7.13
N ASP A 24 -3.57 3.92 8.45
CA ASP A 24 -4.19 5.08 9.11
C ASP A 24 -3.16 6.16 9.50
N VAL A 25 -1.88 5.96 9.14
CA VAL A 25 -0.81 6.95 9.30
C VAL A 25 -1.01 8.14 8.34
N ASN A 26 -0.78 9.35 8.86
CA ASN A 26 -0.80 10.58 8.06
C ASN A 26 0.61 10.87 7.53
N LEU A 27 0.77 10.85 6.22
CA LEU A 27 2.05 11.13 5.55
C LEU A 27 1.92 12.33 4.61
N PHE A 28 2.95 13.15 4.59
CA PHE A 28 3.16 14.19 3.59
C PHE A 28 3.99 13.59 2.46
N VAL A 29 3.39 13.44 1.28
CA VAL A 29 3.97 12.76 0.11
C VAL A 29 3.89 13.71 -1.09
N ASP A 30 4.87 13.66 -1.98
CA ASP A 30 4.85 14.45 -3.21
C ASP A 30 3.71 14.02 -4.16
N HIS A 31 3.21 14.98 -4.96
CA HIS A 31 2.09 14.75 -5.88
C HIS A 31 2.42 13.68 -6.93
N SER A 32 3.69 13.52 -7.34
CA SER A 32 4.09 12.48 -8.29
C SER A 32 3.91 11.05 -7.76
N GLN A 33 3.88 10.88 -6.43
CA GLN A 33 3.85 9.58 -5.76
C GLN A 33 2.47 9.20 -5.20
N ILE A 34 1.47 10.07 -5.36
CA ILE A 34 0.14 9.90 -4.75
C ILE A 34 -0.58 8.61 -5.22
N VAL A 35 -0.38 8.22 -6.48
CA VAL A 35 -1.00 7.02 -7.06
C VAL A 35 -0.41 5.77 -6.42
N GLU A 36 0.92 5.69 -6.32
CA GLU A 36 1.60 4.56 -5.70
C GLU A 36 1.26 4.46 -4.21
N PHE A 37 1.27 5.59 -3.48
CA PHE A 37 0.87 5.64 -2.08
C PHE A 37 -0.54 5.09 -1.85
N ASN A 38 -1.53 5.53 -2.63
CA ASN A 38 -2.91 5.03 -2.49
C ASN A 38 -3.02 3.54 -2.85
N ALA A 39 -2.28 3.08 -3.86
CA ALA A 39 -2.29 1.67 -4.24
C ALA A 39 -1.73 0.76 -3.13
N TRP A 40 -0.64 1.19 -2.46
CA TRP A 40 -0.10 0.51 -1.28
C TRP A 40 -1.03 0.59 -0.07
N ARG A 41 -1.62 1.77 0.19
CA ARG A 41 -2.53 1.99 1.31
C ARG A 41 -3.81 1.15 1.22
N LEU A 42 -4.32 0.96 0.01
CA LEU A 42 -5.51 0.15 -0.28
C LEU A 42 -5.18 -1.34 -0.46
N GLY A 43 -3.90 -1.72 -0.43
CA GLY A 43 -3.47 -3.10 -0.69
C GLY A 43 -3.73 -3.58 -2.13
N LEU A 44 -3.91 -2.64 -3.06
CA LEU A 44 -4.06 -2.91 -4.49
C LEU A 44 -2.70 -3.19 -5.16
N TRP A 45 -1.62 -2.70 -4.55
CA TRP A 45 -0.25 -2.90 -4.98
C TRP A 45 0.61 -3.22 -3.75
N GLY A 46 1.51 -4.17 -3.87
CA GLY A 46 2.33 -4.63 -2.75
C GLY A 46 3.42 -5.61 -3.18
N ASP A 47 4.28 -5.99 -2.21
CA ASP A 47 5.32 -7.01 -2.38
C ASP A 47 4.74 -8.38 -2.78
N SER A 48 5.54 -9.22 -3.44
CA SER A 48 5.13 -10.60 -3.78
C SER A 48 4.64 -11.41 -2.56
N ASP A 49 5.02 -11.02 -1.35
CA ASP A 49 4.51 -11.59 -0.09
C ASP A 49 2.99 -11.40 0.12
N ILE A 50 2.34 -10.35 -0.43
CA ILE A 50 0.87 -10.19 -0.30
C ILE A 50 0.08 -11.24 -1.12
N TRP A 51 0.73 -11.83 -2.13
CA TRP A 51 0.17 -12.90 -2.97
C TRP A 51 0.61 -14.30 -2.50
N LYS A 52 1.56 -14.38 -1.57
CA LYS A 52 2.11 -15.62 -1.06
C LYS A 52 1.05 -16.34 -0.20
N GLY A 53 0.60 -17.50 -0.68
CA GLY A 53 -0.46 -18.28 -0.04
C GLY A 53 -1.88 -18.01 -0.56
N LYS A 54 -2.09 -17.02 -1.43
CA LYS A 54 -3.38 -16.86 -2.13
C LYS A 54 -3.41 -17.77 -3.37
N ARG A 55 -4.22 -18.83 -3.31
CA ARG A 55 -4.47 -19.71 -4.45
C ARG A 55 -5.46 -19.03 -5.40
N LEU A 56 -4.97 -18.50 -6.51
CA LEU A 56 -5.83 -18.00 -7.59
C LEU A 56 -6.45 -19.22 -8.29
N SER A 57 -7.77 -19.36 -8.20
CA SER A 57 -8.54 -20.31 -8.99
C SER A 57 -9.37 -19.55 -10.01
N TYR A 58 -9.13 -19.78 -11.29
CA TYR A 58 -10.03 -19.33 -12.34
C TYR A 58 -11.27 -20.22 -12.32
N PRO A 59 -12.50 -19.67 -12.36
CA PRO A 59 -13.68 -20.49 -12.57
C PRO A 59 -13.54 -21.17 -13.94
N ALA A 60 -13.50 -22.50 -13.94
CA ALA A 60 -13.53 -23.27 -15.17
C ALA A 60 -14.84 -22.93 -15.89
N ASN A 61 -14.71 -22.37 -17.09
CA ASN A 61 -15.85 -22.06 -17.94
C ASN A 61 -16.52 -23.40 -18.29
N LYS A 62 -17.68 -23.68 -17.68
CA LYS A 62 -18.48 -24.84 -18.02
C LYS A 62 -19.22 -24.53 -19.32
N GLY A 63 -18.55 -24.80 -20.44
CA GLY A 63 -19.20 -24.97 -21.73
C GLY A 63 -20.06 -26.23 -21.75
#